data_AF-A0A4Q2QX99-F1
#
_entry.id   AF-A0A4Q2QX99-F1
#
_cell.length_a   1.000
_cell.length_b   1.000
_cell.length_c   1.000
_cell.angle_alpha   90.00
_cell.angle_beta   90.00
_cell.angle_gamma   90.00
#
_symmetry.space_group_name_H-M   'P 1'
#
loop_
_entity.id
_entity.type
_entity.pdbx_description
1 polymer ?
#
loop_
_entity_poly.entity_id
_entity_poly.type
_entity_poly.pdbx_seq_one_letter_code
_entity_poly.pdbx_strand_id
1 'polypeptide(L)'
;MSISTLARVFTPHGNIVYTANDFRQTLRIVFAGMIALSISSFYNTSYGVFFVVYPIMLLSLVPVFNRHVAKQFIFSASLNCVEMVLIIGYLSQWPVIMTLVVFALYVMRFRFMSKGPLFLFGSMGVVCQSVMLNFMSYPTTNWHTLLFSNIEASVMAVCLSALMNYLLPDVEPRKPPPLIEKDDARVRHESLLSGTVATLIFVVFQISDLSDSLSALMAGILILFPMHYRGSVISSIWRVVGVVLGCLYILVVQLILYDHSSHMLLMMPLIGLGLAFGARLHVMEKVGAGVGFASITTIGIMFGQNMHPDSDLVFSDLYRITSVTFALVVTLTMVFLVHLILNRFEATRYVIAPPKAD
;
A
#
# COMPACT_ATOMS: atom_id res chain seq x y z
N MET A 1 23.46 8.97 10.53
CA MET A 1 22.23 8.34 11.06
C MET A 1 22.64 7.48 12.24
N SER A 2 22.19 7.78 13.46
CA SER A 2 22.66 7.10 14.69
C SER A 2 22.12 5.66 14.78
N ILE A 3 22.88 4.71 15.35
CA ILE A 3 22.45 3.34 15.67
C ILE A 3 21.14 3.34 16.49
N SER A 4 20.90 4.37 17.30
CA SER A 4 19.64 4.56 18.04
C SER A 4 18.41 4.78 17.16
N THR A 5 18.60 5.27 15.92
CA THR A 5 17.52 5.47 14.95
C THR A 5 17.10 4.15 14.32
N LEU A 6 18.06 3.26 14.01
CA LEU A 6 17.78 1.92 13.50
C LEU A 6 17.16 1.01 14.58
N ALA A 7 17.63 1.13 15.83
CA ALA A 7 17.02 0.41 16.96
C ALA A 7 15.54 0.80 17.17
N ARG A 8 15.20 2.08 17.03
CA ARG A 8 13.79 2.56 17.06
C ARG A 8 12.95 2.08 15.88
N VAL A 9 13.56 1.78 14.74
CA VAL A 9 12.86 1.19 13.58
C VAL A 9 12.37 -0.23 13.88
N PHE A 10 13.14 -1.02 14.65
CA PHE A 10 12.76 -2.38 15.05
C PHE A 10 12.04 -2.48 16.40
N THR A 11 12.09 -1.42 17.22
CA THR A 11 11.40 -1.35 18.51
C THR A 11 10.76 0.01 18.68
N PRO A 12 9.54 0.24 18.15
CA PRO A 12 8.97 1.58 18.15
C PRO A 12 8.82 2.13 19.57
N HIS A 13 8.38 1.34 20.56
CA HIS A 13 8.15 1.80 21.93
C HIS A 13 8.47 0.71 22.98
N GLY A 14 8.76 1.09 24.22
CA GLY A 14 9.05 0.16 25.33
C GLY A 14 7.89 -0.80 25.64
N ASN A 15 8.21 -1.98 26.19
CA ASN A 15 7.29 -3.09 26.51
C ASN A 15 6.18 -3.31 25.47
N ILE A 16 6.55 -3.71 24.26
CA ILE A 16 5.59 -4.18 23.25
C ILE A 16 5.02 -5.52 23.73
N VAL A 17 3.89 -5.48 24.41
CA VAL A 17 3.13 -6.68 24.79
C VAL A 17 2.36 -7.14 23.56
N TYR A 18 2.73 -8.29 23.01
CA TYR A 18 1.96 -8.97 21.96
C TYR A 18 0.70 -9.57 22.57
N THR A 19 -0.44 -8.93 22.33
CA THR A 19 -1.71 -9.31 22.96
C THR A 19 -2.39 -10.47 22.22
N ALA A 20 -3.42 -11.06 22.85
CA ALA A 20 -4.24 -12.08 22.18
C ALA A 20 -4.99 -11.51 20.96
N ASN A 21 -5.40 -10.24 21.02
CA ASN A 21 -5.98 -9.52 19.87
C ASN A 21 -4.96 -9.36 18.73
N ASP A 22 -3.70 -9.12 19.06
CA ASP A 22 -2.62 -9.00 18.08
C ASP A 22 -2.38 -10.34 17.38
N PHE A 23 -2.38 -11.44 18.14
CA PHE A 23 -2.29 -12.79 17.59
C PHE A 23 -3.44 -13.11 16.63
N ARG A 24 -4.68 -12.80 16.99
CA ARG A 24 -5.83 -13.04 16.11
C ARG A 24 -5.73 -12.21 14.82
N GLN A 25 -5.29 -10.96 14.89
CA GLN A 25 -5.09 -10.15 13.68
C GLN A 25 -3.97 -10.70 12.78
N THR A 26 -2.85 -11.14 13.36
CA THR A 26 -1.79 -11.84 12.61
C THR A 26 -2.37 -13.02 11.84
N LEU A 27 -3.17 -13.88 12.51
CA LEU A 27 -3.81 -15.02 11.86
C LEU A 27 -4.78 -14.59 10.75
N ARG A 28 -5.60 -13.55 10.95
CA ARG A 28 -6.51 -13.04 9.92
C ARG A 28 -5.75 -12.62 8.66
N ILE A 29 -4.65 -11.87 8.82
CA ILE A 29 -3.81 -11.39 7.71
C ILE A 29 -3.20 -12.59 6.96
N VAL A 30 -2.63 -13.55 7.69
CA VAL A 30 -1.99 -14.74 7.11
C VAL A 30 -3.01 -15.59 6.35
N PHE A 31 -4.10 -16.00 7.00
CA PHE A 31 -5.10 -16.85 6.36
C PHE A 31 -5.78 -16.17 5.18
N ALA A 32 -6.13 -14.88 5.29
CA ALA A 32 -6.69 -14.15 4.15
C ALA A 32 -5.71 -14.06 2.99
N GLY A 33 -4.44 -13.73 3.24
CA GLY A 33 -3.40 -13.66 2.21
C GLY A 33 -3.17 -15.01 1.53
N MET A 34 -3.12 -16.09 2.31
CA MET A 34 -2.97 -17.46 1.82
C MET A 34 -4.15 -17.93 0.97
N ILE A 35 -5.38 -17.70 1.43
CA ILE A 35 -6.60 -18.05 0.68
C ILE A 35 -6.68 -17.23 -0.60
N ALA A 36 -6.43 -15.92 -0.51
CA ALA A 36 -6.47 -15.03 -1.67
C ALA A 36 -5.45 -15.41 -2.74
N LEU A 37 -4.21 -15.71 -2.33
CA LEU A 37 -3.18 -16.19 -3.24
C LEU A 37 -3.60 -17.53 -3.85
N SER A 38 -4.06 -18.49 -3.05
CA SER A 38 -4.52 -19.80 -3.55
C SER A 38 -5.63 -19.67 -4.58
N ILE A 39 -6.61 -18.79 -4.36
CA ILE A 39 -7.70 -18.51 -5.32
C ILE A 39 -7.12 -17.90 -6.60
N SER A 40 -6.29 -16.86 -6.47
CA SER A 40 -5.68 -16.17 -7.60
C SER A 40 -4.86 -17.12 -8.48
N SER A 41 -4.08 -18.01 -7.86
CA SER A 41 -3.27 -19.01 -8.53
C SER A 41 -4.10 -20.12 -9.16
N PHE A 42 -5.13 -20.60 -8.46
CA PHE A 42 -6.03 -21.63 -8.98
C PHE A 42 -6.80 -21.18 -10.22
N TYR A 43 -7.26 -19.93 -10.24
CA TYR A 43 -7.95 -19.34 -11.40
C TYR A 43 -7.00 -18.69 -12.42
N ASN A 44 -5.68 -18.72 -12.19
CA ASN A 44 -4.66 -18.12 -13.04
C ASN A 44 -5.00 -16.68 -13.47
N THR A 45 -5.35 -15.84 -12.50
CA THR A 45 -5.82 -14.47 -12.75
C THR A 45 -4.70 -13.55 -13.28
N SER A 46 -4.97 -12.72 -14.29
CA SER A 46 -3.96 -11.84 -14.92
C SER A 46 -3.38 -10.75 -14.01
N TYR A 47 -4.13 -10.30 -13.00
CA TYR A 47 -3.70 -9.27 -12.04
C TYR A 47 -3.71 -9.80 -10.61
N GLY A 48 -3.03 -10.93 -10.37
CA GLY A 48 -3.01 -11.61 -9.07
C GLY A 48 -2.59 -10.73 -7.88
N VAL A 49 -1.82 -9.67 -8.14
CA VAL A 49 -1.50 -8.62 -7.15
C VAL A 49 -2.72 -8.04 -6.48
N PHE A 50 -3.77 -7.70 -7.22
CA PHE A 50 -4.97 -7.10 -6.62
C PHE A 50 -5.63 -8.07 -5.66
N PHE A 51 -5.73 -9.34 -6.08
CA PHE A 51 -6.32 -10.40 -5.29
C PHE A 51 -5.58 -10.60 -3.97
N VAL A 52 -4.25 -10.48 -3.94
CA VAL A 52 -3.44 -10.70 -2.73
C VAL A 52 -3.28 -9.44 -1.88
N VAL A 53 -2.99 -8.29 -2.51
CA VAL A 53 -2.65 -7.05 -1.80
C VAL A 53 -3.88 -6.40 -1.16
N TYR A 54 -5.05 -6.45 -1.79
CA TYR A 54 -6.26 -5.80 -1.26
C TYR A 54 -6.74 -6.41 0.06
N PRO A 55 -6.87 -7.75 0.22
CA PRO A 55 -7.21 -8.35 1.52
C PRO A 55 -6.14 -8.04 2.58
N ILE A 56 -4.86 -8.14 2.22
CA ILE A 56 -3.76 -7.81 3.14
C ILE A 56 -3.86 -6.37 3.59
N MET A 57 -4.09 -5.43 2.67
CA MET A 57 -4.20 -4.01 2.99
C MET A 57 -5.39 -3.71 3.89
N LEU A 58 -6.55 -4.31 3.59
CA LEU A 58 -7.77 -4.11 4.36
C LEU A 58 -7.62 -4.64 5.79
N LEU A 59 -7.09 -5.85 5.98
CA LEU A 59 -6.89 -6.46 7.30
C LEU A 59 -5.70 -5.88 8.08
N SER A 60 -4.71 -5.33 7.39
CA SER A 60 -3.53 -4.73 8.02
C SER A 60 -3.79 -3.30 8.46
N LEU A 61 -4.46 -2.47 7.65
CA LEU A 61 -4.69 -1.07 7.95
C LEU A 61 -5.94 -0.82 8.80
N VAL A 62 -6.89 -1.77 8.83
CA VAL A 62 -8.15 -1.60 9.54
C VAL A 62 -8.24 -2.60 10.70
N PRO A 63 -8.06 -2.13 11.95
CA PRO A 63 -8.12 -3.02 13.10
C PRO A 63 -9.55 -3.49 13.41
N VAL A 64 -10.59 -2.76 12.97
CA VAL A 64 -12.01 -3.06 13.21
C VAL A 64 -12.78 -3.06 11.91
N PHE A 65 -13.21 -4.23 11.47
CA PHE A 65 -14.03 -4.36 10.27
C PHE A 65 -15.50 -4.04 10.58
N ASN A 66 -16.10 -3.14 9.80
CA ASN A 66 -17.51 -2.77 9.95
C ASN A 66 -18.15 -2.51 8.58
N ARG A 67 -19.48 -2.34 8.56
CA ARG A 67 -20.23 -2.09 7.32
C ARG A 67 -19.80 -0.81 6.61
N HIS A 68 -19.35 0.21 7.35
CA HIS A 68 -18.89 1.47 6.78
C HIS A 68 -17.56 1.31 6.02
N VAL A 69 -16.62 0.55 6.59
CA VAL A 69 -15.35 0.15 5.97
C VAL A 69 -15.60 -0.62 4.67
N ALA A 70 -16.49 -1.62 4.71
CA ALA A 70 -16.84 -2.40 3.53
C ALA A 70 -17.43 -1.52 2.41
N LYS A 71 -18.33 -0.59 2.76
CA LYS A 71 -18.91 0.37 1.80
C LYS A 71 -17.84 1.27 1.19
N GLN A 72 -16.92 1.83 2.01
CA GLN A 72 -15.85 2.68 1.50
C GLN A 72 -14.96 1.94 0.50
N PHE A 73 -14.63 0.68 0.79
CA PHE A 73 -13.75 -0.12 -0.05
C PHE A 73 -14.37 -0.41 -1.42
N ILE A 74 -15.60 -0.97 -1.44
CA ILE A 74 -16.30 -1.31 -2.69
C ILE A 74 -16.64 -0.06 -3.50
N PHE A 75 -17.12 0.99 -2.83
CA PHE A 75 -17.46 2.24 -3.50
C PHE A 75 -16.23 2.90 -4.09
N SER A 76 -15.09 2.91 -3.38
CA SER A 76 -13.82 3.43 -3.92
C SER A 76 -13.37 2.65 -5.16
N ALA A 77 -13.39 1.31 -5.11
CA ALA A 77 -13.03 0.46 -6.24
C ALA A 77 -13.91 0.73 -7.47
N SER A 78 -15.23 0.81 -7.27
CA SER A 78 -16.20 1.07 -8.34
C SER A 78 -16.00 2.46 -8.96
N LEU A 79 -15.84 3.47 -8.10
CA LEU A 79 -15.67 4.85 -8.54
C LEU A 79 -14.35 5.05 -9.27
N ASN A 80 -13.26 4.39 -8.83
CA ASN A 80 -12.00 4.39 -9.57
C ASN A 80 -12.16 3.79 -10.97
N CYS A 81 -12.88 2.67 -11.13
CA CYS A 81 -13.12 2.11 -12.47
C CYS A 81 -13.81 3.10 -13.40
N VAL A 82 -14.86 3.78 -12.91
CA VAL A 82 -15.58 4.80 -13.69
C VAL A 82 -14.66 5.99 -14.02
N GLU A 83 -13.93 6.50 -13.03
CA GLU A 83 -12.96 7.59 -13.22
C GLU A 83 -11.90 7.23 -14.27
N MET A 84 -11.34 6.01 -14.22
CA MET A 84 -10.28 5.60 -15.14
C MET A 84 -10.77 5.49 -16.58
N VAL A 85 -11.96 4.93 -16.79
CA VAL A 85 -12.58 4.87 -18.13
C VAL A 85 -12.81 6.27 -18.68
N LEU A 86 -13.28 7.21 -17.85
CA LEU A 86 -13.51 8.59 -18.29
C LEU A 86 -12.21 9.33 -18.59
N ILE A 87 -11.21 9.21 -17.71
CA ILE A 87 -9.93 9.92 -17.85
C ILE A 87 -9.17 9.40 -19.07
N ILE A 88 -8.97 8.09 -19.17
CA ILE A 88 -8.14 7.53 -20.25
C ILE A 88 -8.92 7.44 -21.56
N GLY A 89 -10.21 7.14 -21.50
CA GLY A 89 -11.07 7.07 -22.68
C GLY A 89 -11.23 8.42 -23.39
N TYR A 90 -11.30 9.53 -22.66
CA TYR A 90 -11.54 10.85 -23.25
C TYR A 90 -10.34 11.81 -23.20
N LEU A 91 -9.49 11.76 -22.16
CA LEU A 91 -8.43 12.74 -21.95
C LEU A 91 -7.04 12.23 -22.36
N SER A 92 -6.87 10.97 -22.75
CA SER A 92 -5.56 10.42 -23.18
C SER A 92 -4.94 11.20 -24.35
N GLN A 93 -5.76 11.77 -25.22
CA GLN A 93 -5.33 12.64 -26.33
C GLN A 93 -4.77 14.00 -25.86
N TRP A 94 -5.07 14.41 -24.62
CA TRP A 94 -4.69 15.68 -24.03
C TRP A 94 -3.90 15.46 -22.72
N PRO A 95 -2.64 15.00 -22.78
CA PRO A 95 -1.88 14.55 -21.61
C PRO A 95 -1.78 15.59 -20.48
N VAL A 96 -1.69 16.88 -20.83
CA VAL A 96 -1.63 17.98 -19.85
C VAL A 96 -2.95 18.10 -19.08
N ILE A 97 -4.08 18.08 -19.79
CA ILE A 97 -5.42 18.17 -19.17
C ILE A 97 -5.67 16.92 -18.32
N MET A 98 -5.33 15.74 -18.83
CA MET A 98 -5.40 14.48 -18.10
C MET A 98 -4.63 14.55 -16.78
N THR A 99 -3.39 15.05 -16.81
CA THR A 99 -2.53 15.18 -15.63
C THR A 99 -3.13 16.16 -14.61
N LEU A 100 -3.74 17.27 -15.05
CA LEU A 100 -4.42 18.21 -14.15
C LEU A 100 -5.64 17.59 -13.47
N VAL A 101 -6.43 16.78 -14.20
CA VAL A 101 -7.56 16.04 -13.62
C VAL A 101 -7.07 15.00 -12.61
N VAL A 102 -6.04 14.24 -12.96
CA VAL A 102 -5.40 13.26 -12.05
C VAL A 102 -4.89 13.95 -10.78
N PHE A 103 -4.26 15.13 -10.91
CA PHE A 103 -3.83 15.94 -9.77
C PHE A 103 -5.00 16.33 -8.86
N ALA A 104 -6.09 16.84 -9.43
CA ALA A 104 -7.28 17.23 -8.66
C ALA A 104 -7.87 16.04 -7.89
N LEU A 105 -7.93 14.86 -8.53
CA LEU A 105 -8.37 13.62 -7.89
C LEU A 105 -7.45 13.22 -6.74
N TYR A 106 -6.13 13.20 -6.94
CA TYR A 106 -5.20 12.86 -5.85
C TYR A 106 -5.33 13.82 -4.67
N VAL A 107 -5.38 15.14 -4.91
CA VAL A 107 -5.58 16.14 -3.85
C VAL A 107 -6.88 15.88 -3.09
N MET A 108 -7.97 15.57 -3.79
CA MET A 108 -9.26 15.25 -3.17
C MET A 108 -9.18 13.97 -2.31
N ARG A 109 -8.54 12.91 -2.79
CA ARG A 109 -8.37 11.66 -2.02
C ARG A 109 -7.47 11.84 -0.80
N PHE A 110 -6.36 12.55 -0.91
CA PHE A 110 -5.51 12.88 0.25
C PHE A 110 -6.20 13.83 1.22
N ARG A 111 -7.09 14.72 0.77
CA ARG A 111 -7.93 15.54 1.66
C ARG A 111 -8.90 14.68 2.47
N PHE A 112 -9.50 13.65 1.88
CA PHE A 112 -10.32 12.67 2.61
C PHE A 112 -9.51 11.84 3.61
N MET A 113 -8.29 11.46 3.26
CA MET A 113 -7.35 10.82 4.20
C MET A 113 -6.99 11.74 5.36
N SER A 114 -6.68 13.01 5.08
CA SER A 114 -6.27 13.99 6.09
C SER A 114 -7.36 14.25 7.13
N LYS A 115 -8.64 14.32 6.70
CA LYS A 115 -9.79 14.56 7.59
C LYS A 115 -10.16 13.38 8.49
N GLY A 116 -9.92 12.13 8.05
CA GLY A 116 -10.12 10.93 8.89
C GLY A 116 -11.34 10.06 8.53
N PRO A 117 -12.59 10.56 8.51
CA PRO A 117 -13.79 9.71 8.33
C PRO A 117 -13.80 8.86 7.06
N LEU A 118 -13.20 9.36 5.99
CA LEU A 118 -13.11 8.71 4.68
C LEU A 118 -11.68 8.23 4.37
N PHE A 119 -10.90 7.91 5.42
CA PHE A 119 -9.50 7.53 5.26
C PHE A 119 -9.31 6.36 4.29
N LEU A 120 -10.12 5.30 4.41
CA LEU A 120 -9.99 4.13 3.53
C LEU A 120 -10.49 4.41 2.11
N PHE A 121 -11.56 5.18 1.97
CA PHE A 121 -12.00 5.63 0.64
C PHE A 121 -10.88 6.41 -0.08
N GLY A 122 -10.17 7.28 0.65
CA GLY A 122 -9.02 8.02 0.14
C GLY A 122 -7.81 7.13 -0.15
N SER A 123 -7.38 6.31 0.81
CA SER A 123 -6.16 5.49 0.68
C SER A 123 -6.28 4.41 -0.38
N MET A 124 -7.40 3.67 -0.41
CA MET A 124 -7.71 2.72 -1.47
C MET A 124 -7.90 3.44 -2.81
N GLY A 125 -8.50 4.64 -2.77
CA GLY A 125 -8.65 5.53 -3.92
C GLY A 125 -7.32 5.80 -4.61
N VAL A 126 -6.37 6.38 -3.88
CA VAL A 126 -5.03 6.70 -4.38
C VAL A 126 -4.31 5.45 -4.86
N VAL A 127 -4.29 4.37 -4.08
CA VAL A 127 -3.57 3.14 -4.43
C VAL A 127 -4.09 2.54 -5.74
N CYS A 128 -5.40 2.34 -5.86
CA CYS A 128 -5.98 1.77 -7.08
C CYS A 128 -5.83 2.71 -8.27
N GLN A 129 -6.12 4.00 -8.07
CA GLN A 129 -5.97 4.99 -9.11
C GLN A 129 -4.54 5.01 -9.66
N SER A 130 -3.52 4.98 -8.80
CA SER A 130 -2.12 4.94 -9.24
C SER A 130 -1.79 3.69 -10.05
N VAL A 131 -2.20 2.49 -9.59
CA VAL A 131 -1.93 1.26 -10.34
C VAL A 131 -2.67 1.23 -11.67
N MET A 132 -3.96 1.59 -11.66
CA MET A 132 -4.80 1.53 -12.85
C MET A 132 -4.36 2.56 -13.89
N LEU A 133 -4.07 3.80 -13.49
CA LEU A 133 -3.51 4.83 -14.38
C LEU A 133 -2.21 4.36 -15.01
N ASN A 134 -1.32 3.74 -14.22
CA ASN A 134 -0.07 3.20 -14.74
C ASN A 134 -0.34 2.15 -15.82
N PHE A 135 -1.09 1.10 -15.52
CA PHE A 135 -1.31 0.02 -16.49
C PHE A 135 -2.09 0.45 -17.72
N MET A 136 -3.18 1.20 -17.56
CA MET A 136 -4.03 1.60 -18.67
C MET A 136 -3.38 2.64 -19.60
N SER A 137 -2.29 3.28 -19.17
CA SER A 137 -1.52 4.18 -20.04
C SER A 137 -0.66 3.42 -21.06
N TYR A 138 -0.45 2.10 -20.87
CA TYR A 138 0.28 1.26 -21.82
C TYR A 138 -0.66 0.61 -22.85
N PRO A 139 -0.35 0.66 -24.16
CA PRO A 139 -1.21 0.10 -25.22
C PRO A 139 -1.42 -1.42 -25.14
N THR A 140 -0.51 -2.14 -24.49
CA THR A 140 -0.52 -3.60 -24.35
C THR A 140 -1.53 -4.10 -23.31
N THR A 141 -2.06 -3.20 -22.47
CA THR A 141 -2.93 -3.54 -21.35
C THR A 141 -4.38 -3.74 -21.80
N ASN A 142 -4.97 -4.89 -21.45
CA ASN A 142 -6.41 -5.09 -21.62
C ASN A 142 -7.18 -4.40 -20.48
N TRP A 143 -7.88 -3.31 -20.82
CA TRP A 143 -8.63 -2.52 -19.85
C TRP A 143 -9.77 -3.30 -19.19
N HIS A 144 -10.49 -4.14 -19.94
CA HIS A 144 -11.59 -4.92 -19.39
C HIS A 144 -11.08 -5.85 -18.28
N THR A 145 -10.05 -6.63 -18.57
CA THR A 145 -9.46 -7.56 -17.59
C THR A 145 -8.97 -6.82 -16.34
N LEU A 146 -8.33 -5.66 -16.50
CA LEU A 146 -7.85 -4.85 -15.38
C LEU A 146 -8.99 -4.33 -14.50
N LEU A 147 -10.02 -3.75 -15.12
CA LEU A 147 -11.17 -3.17 -14.42
C LEU A 147 -11.97 -4.24 -13.68
N PHE A 148 -12.25 -5.38 -14.32
CA PHE A 148 -12.94 -6.50 -13.68
C PHE A 148 -12.11 -7.11 -12.55
N SER A 149 -10.81 -7.31 -12.76
CA SER A 149 -9.91 -7.83 -11.72
C SER A 149 -9.88 -6.93 -10.49
N ASN A 150 -9.89 -5.61 -10.66
CA ASN A 150 -9.94 -4.67 -9.54
C ASN A 150 -11.24 -4.82 -8.71
N ILE A 151 -12.40 -4.97 -9.38
CA ILE A 151 -13.69 -5.14 -8.70
C ILE A 151 -13.77 -6.50 -8.02
N GLU A 152 -13.42 -7.58 -8.72
CA GLU A 152 -13.43 -8.95 -8.19
C GLU A 152 -12.51 -9.08 -6.97
N ALA A 153 -11.27 -8.60 -7.09
CA ALA A 153 -10.34 -8.57 -5.97
C ALA A 153 -10.86 -7.73 -4.80
N SER A 154 -11.55 -6.62 -5.08
CA SER A 154 -12.12 -5.77 -4.03
C SER A 154 -13.27 -6.43 -3.29
N VAL A 155 -14.18 -7.11 -4.02
CA VAL A 155 -15.26 -7.90 -3.43
C VAL A 155 -14.67 -9.04 -2.61
N MET A 156 -13.70 -9.76 -3.16
CA MET A 156 -13.01 -10.85 -2.45
C MET A 156 -12.33 -10.36 -1.17
N ALA A 157 -11.64 -9.21 -1.21
CA ALA A 157 -10.99 -8.62 -0.03
C ALA A 157 -11.99 -8.33 1.09
N VAL A 158 -13.16 -7.78 0.75
CA VAL A 158 -14.23 -7.51 1.73
C VAL A 158 -14.84 -8.81 2.26
N CYS A 159 -15.10 -9.80 1.40
CA CYS A 159 -15.63 -11.11 1.80
C CYS A 159 -14.65 -11.86 2.72
N LEU A 160 -13.37 -11.93 2.35
CA LEU A 160 -12.34 -12.55 3.18
C LEU A 160 -12.15 -11.80 4.49
N SER A 161 -12.19 -10.46 4.47
CA SER A 161 -12.12 -9.68 5.71
C SER A 161 -13.31 -9.97 6.62
N ALA A 162 -14.53 -10.01 6.09
CA ALA A 162 -15.72 -10.37 6.86
C ALA A 162 -15.62 -11.79 7.43
N LEU A 163 -15.21 -12.76 6.61
CA LEU A 163 -15.05 -14.15 6.99
C LEU A 163 -14.00 -14.32 8.10
N MET A 164 -12.83 -13.70 7.95
CA MET A 164 -11.75 -13.80 8.95
C MET A 164 -12.11 -13.13 10.27
N ASN A 165 -12.85 -12.02 10.24
CA ASN A 165 -13.34 -11.38 11.47
C ASN A 165 -14.47 -12.20 12.13
N TYR A 166 -15.24 -12.97 11.36
CA TYR A 166 -16.23 -13.90 11.89
C TYR A 166 -15.59 -15.16 12.52
N LEU A 167 -14.64 -15.79 11.82
CA LEU A 167 -13.97 -17.02 12.27
C LEU A 167 -13.00 -16.78 13.44
N LEU A 168 -12.35 -15.62 13.47
CA LEU A 168 -11.35 -15.26 14.47
C LEU A 168 -11.74 -13.91 15.10
N PRO A 169 -12.83 -13.79 15.88
CA PRO A 169 -13.29 -12.49 16.43
C PRO A 169 -12.25 -11.86 17.38
N ASP A 170 -12.36 -10.59 17.75
CA ASP A 170 -11.47 -10.04 18.79
C ASP A 170 -11.79 -10.65 20.17
N VAL A 171 -10.78 -10.83 21.02
CA VAL A 171 -10.95 -11.25 22.43
C VAL A 171 -11.57 -10.12 23.24
N GLU A 172 -11.05 -8.91 23.04
CA GLU A 172 -11.56 -7.70 23.67
C GLU A 172 -11.97 -6.68 22.59
N PRO A 173 -13.08 -5.94 22.78
CA PRO A 173 -13.49 -4.90 21.84
C PRO A 173 -12.40 -3.85 21.62
N ARG A 174 -11.95 -3.72 20.36
CA ARG A 174 -10.98 -2.69 19.98
C ARG A 174 -11.65 -1.32 19.94
N LYS A 175 -11.01 -0.32 20.55
CA LYS A 175 -11.46 1.08 20.44
C LYS A 175 -11.13 1.62 19.05
N PRO A 176 -12.04 2.39 18.43
CA PRO A 176 -11.73 3.07 17.18
C PRO A 176 -10.55 4.05 17.39
N PRO A 177 -9.71 4.28 16.37
CA PRO A 177 -8.64 5.27 16.44
C PRO A 177 -9.18 6.65 16.85
N PRO A 178 -8.44 7.42 17.66
CA PRO A 178 -8.89 8.74 18.07
C PRO A 178 -9.00 9.67 16.86
N LEU A 179 -10.08 10.46 16.82
CA LEU A 179 -10.23 11.52 15.84
C LEU A 179 -9.26 12.65 16.18
N ILE A 180 -8.36 12.96 15.25
CA ILE A 180 -7.44 14.09 15.40
C ILE A 180 -8.05 15.26 14.64
N GLU A 181 -8.48 16.30 15.36
CA GLU A 181 -8.85 17.56 14.74
C GLU A 181 -7.60 18.26 14.20
N LYS A 182 -7.65 18.66 12.94
CA LYS A 182 -6.56 19.34 12.24
C LYS A 182 -7.04 20.69 11.77
N ASP A 183 -6.18 21.69 11.90
CA ASP A 183 -6.40 23.00 11.32
C ASP A 183 -6.50 22.94 9.78
N ASP A 184 -7.27 23.84 9.19
CA ASP A 184 -7.51 23.88 7.75
C ASP A 184 -6.22 24.12 6.95
N ALA A 185 -5.29 24.92 7.47
CA ALA A 185 -3.98 25.13 6.84
C ALA A 185 -3.18 23.83 6.77
N ARG A 186 -3.25 23.00 7.83
CA ARG A 186 -2.62 21.69 7.88
C ARG A 186 -3.26 20.73 6.87
N VAL A 187 -4.59 20.68 6.78
CA VAL A 187 -5.29 19.84 5.80
C VAL A 187 -4.93 20.22 4.36
N ARG A 188 -4.85 21.53 4.06
CA ARG A 188 -4.41 22.02 2.73
C ARG A 188 -2.96 21.64 2.44
N HIS A 189 -2.05 21.82 3.41
CA HIS A 189 -0.66 21.41 3.26
C HIS A 189 -0.53 19.92 2.96
N GLU A 190 -1.15 19.07 3.79
CA GLU A 190 -1.09 17.61 3.68
C GLU A 190 -1.64 17.12 2.33
N SER A 191 -2.80 17.63 1.90
CA SER A 191 -3.44 17.23 0.64
C SER A 191 -2.70 17.71 -0.61
N LEU A 192 -2.20 18.95 -0.62
CA LEU A 192 -1.42 19.49 -1.75
C LEU A 192 -0.04 18.84 -1.85
N LEU A 193 0.64 18.61 -0.73
CA LEU A 193 1.93 17.93 -0.69
C LEU A 193 1.84 16.56 -1.34
N SER A 194 0.99 15.69 -0.79
CA SER A 194 0.87 14.32 -1.27
C SER A 194 0.24 14.25 -2.66
N GLY A 195 -0.75 15.09 -2.96
CA GLY A 195 -1.37 15.13 -4.29
C GLY A 195 -0.40 15.55 -5.39
N THR A 196 0.45 16.55 -5.12
CA THR A 196 1.49 16.97 -6.07
C THR A 196 2.52 15.87 -6.29
N VAL A 197 3.05 15.28 -5.21
CA VAL A 197 4.08 14.24 -5.33
C VAL A 197 3.54 12.97 -5.99
N ALA A 198 2.31 12.53 -5.67
CA ALA A 198 1.68 11.39 -6.34
C ALA A 198 1.50 11.63 -7.85
N THR A 199 1.17 12.86 -8.24
CA THR A 199 1.08 13.24 -9.67
C THR A 199 2.44 13.22 -10.34
N LEU A 200 3.49 13.72 -9.67
CA LEU A 200 4.86 13.68 -10.19
C LEU A 200 5.36 12.24 -10.35
N ILE A 201 5.05 11.36 -9.39
CA ILE A 201 5.36 9.92 -9.50
C ILE A 201 4.69 9.36 -10.76
N PHE A 202 3.39 9.63 -10.97
CA PHE A 202 2.70 9.19 -12.18
C PHE A 202 3.42 9.68 -13.45
N VAL A 203 3.74 10.98 -13.54
CA VAL A 203 4.43 11.55 -14.71
C VAL A 203 5.79 10.90 -14.96
N VAL A 204 6.59 10.67 -13.91
CA VAL A 204 7.89 9.99 -14.05
C VAL A 204 7.72 8.56 -14.55
N PHE A 205 6.74 7.82 -14.02
CA PHE A 205 6.46 6.45 -14.47
C PHE A 205 6.05 6.39 -15.94
N GLN A 206 5.28 7.38 -16.41
CA GLN A 206 4.90 7.47 -17.81
C GLN A 206 6.06 7.87 -18.73
N ILE A 207 6.87 8.86 -18.36
CA ILE A 207 7.99 9.34 -19.19
C ILE A 207 9.13 8.31 -19.25
N SER A 208 9.39 7.60 -18.15
CA SER A 208 10.48 6.63 -18.05
C SER A 208 10.07 5.19 -18.39
N ASP A 209 8.84 4.97 -18.89
CA ASP A 209 8.32 3.67 -19.29
C ASP A 209 8.53 2.57 -18.22
N LEU A 210 8.12 2.86 -16.98
CA LEU A 210 8.35 1.98 -15.83
C LEU A 210 7.18 1.02 -15.58
N SER A 211 6.68 0.36 -16.64
CA SER A 211 5.53 -0.57 -16.57
C SER A 211 5.75 -1.71 -15.57
N ASP A 212 6.98 -2.21 -15.52
CA ASP A 212 7.35 -3.41 -14.77
C ASP A 212 7.72 -3.11 -13.30
N SER A 213 7.75 -1.83 -12.92
CA SER A 213 8.17 -1.39 -11.59
C SER A 213 6.99 -1.04 -10.67
N LEU A 214 5.91 -1.83 -10.72
CA LEU A 214 4.70 -1.63 -9.89
C LEU A 214 5.04 -1.52 -8.39
N SER A 215 6.03 -2.28 -7.92
CA SER A 215 6.47 -2.21 -6.52
C SER A 215 7.07 -0.87 -6.14
N ALA A 216 7.84 -0.25 -7.05
CA ALA A 216 8.42 1.06 -6.85
C ALA A 216 7.31 2.14 -6.85
N LEU A 217 6.33 2.03 -7.75
CA LEU A 217 5.15 2.88 -7.77
C LEU A 217 4.40 2.82 -6.43
N MET A 218 4.07 1.61 -5.98
CA MET A 218 3.36 1.39 -4.73
C MET A 218 4.15 1.84 -3.50
N ALA A 219 5.48 1.64 -3.51
CA ALA A 219 6.33 2.16 -2.45
C ALA A 219 6.28 3.69 -2.40
N GLY A 220 6.41 4.37 -3.54
CA GLY A 220 6.31 5.82 -3.64
C GLY A 220 4.97 6.37 -3.15
N ILE A 221 3.86 5.72 -3.50
CA ILE A 221 2.52 6.13 -3.04
C ILE A 221 2.31 5.88 -1.54
N LEU A 222 2.73 4.72 -1.04
CA LEU A 222 2.47 4.33 0.36
C LEU A 222 3.27 5.17 1.36
N ILE A 223 4.45 5.70 0.98
CA ILE A 223 5.19 6.64 1.85
C ILE A 223 4.53 8.01 1.95
N LEU A 224 3.55 8.33 1.11
CA LEU A 224 2.77 9.58 1.18
C LEU A 224 1.58 9.49 2.14
N PHE A 225 1.29 8.31 2.69
CA PHE A 225 0.17 8.11 3.62
C PHE A 225 0.25 8.95 4.91
N PRO A 226 1.44 9.21 5.48
CA PRO A 226 1.57 10.17 6.58
C PRO A 226 1.23 11.62 6.17
N MET A 227 1.30 11.95 4.88
CA MET A 227 1.00 13.27 4.30
C MET A 227 1.82 14.46 4.82
N HIS A 228 2.93 14.19 5.52
CA HIS A 228 3.88 15.21 5.94
C HIS A 228 5.32 14.70 5.81
N TYR A 229 6.28 15.63 5.68
CA TYR A 229 7.68 15.31 5.39
C TYR A 229 8.30 14.32 6.39
N ARG A 230 8.25 14.62 7.69
CA ARG A 230 8.85 13.75 8.72
C ARG A 230 8.29 12.33 8.72
N GLY A 231 6.98 12.19 8.45
CA GLY A 231 6.32 10.89 8.39
C GLY A 231 6.71 10.13 7.14
N SER A 232 6.84 10.83 6.01
CA SER A 232 7.30 10.24 4.74
C SER A 232 8.73 9.71 4.86
N VAL A 233 9.64 10.43 5.54
CA VAL A 233 11.02 9.97 5.81
C VAL A 233 11.06 8.70 6.65
N ILE A 234 10.24 8.64 7.70
CA ILE A 234 10.19 7.44 8.56
C ILE A 234 9.56 6.28 7.80
N SER A 235 8.45 6.52 7.10
CA SER A 235 7.74 5.53 6.30
C SER A 235 8.61 4.98 5.16
N SER A 236 9.45 5.81 4.52
CA SER A 236 10.38 5.33 3.49
C SER A 236 11.45 4.41 4.05
N ILE A 237 11.99 4.70 5.23
CA ILE A 237 12.96 3.81 5.90
C ILE A 237 12.29 2.47 6.20
N TRP A 238 11.09 2.50 6.79
CA TRP A 238 10.32 1.28 7.05
C TRP A 238 10.03 0.49 5.78
N ARG A 239 9.70 1.20 4.69
CA ARG A 239 9.42 0.59 3.40
C ARG A 239 10.65 -0.09 2.80
N VAL A 240 11.82 0.57 2.81
CA VAL A 240 13.08 -0.04 2.33
C VAL A 240 13.41 -1.28 3.15
N VAL A 241 13.41 -1.17 4.49
CA VAL A 241 13.73 -2.30 5.38
C VAL A 241 12.76 -3.46 5.15
N GLY A 242 11.46 -3.20 5.09
CA GLY A 242 10.45 -4.25 4.88
C GLY A 242 10.55 -4.91 3.51
N VAL A 243 10.85 -4.14 2.46
CA VAL A 243 11.08 -4.67 1.10
C VAL A 243 12.33 -5.55 1.08
N VAL A 244 13.44 -5.10 1.66
CA VAL A 244 14.67 -5.89 1.76
C VAL A 244 14.42 -7.18 2.54
N LEU A 245 13.72 -7.13 3.67
CA LEU A 245 13.36 -8.32 4.45
C LEU A 245 12.47 -9.29 3.64
N GLY A 246 11.47 -8.77 2.92
CA GLY A 246 10.60 -9.56 2.06
C GLY A 246 11.37 -10.25 0.93
N CYS A 247 12.19 -9.50 0.19
CA CYS A 247 13.03 -10.05 -0.89
C CYS A 247 14.03 -11.08 -0.38
N LEU A 248 14.74 -10.82 0.73
CA LEU A 248 15.67 -11.79 1.31
C LEU A 248 14.96 -13.09 1.74
N TYR A 249 13.76 -12.98 2.31
CA TYR A 249 12.95 -14.14 2.66
C TYR A 249 12.58 -14.97 1.43
N ILE A 250 12.15 -14.30 0.36
CA ILE A 250 11.76 -14.93 -0.91
C ILE A 250 12.96 -15.64 -1.56
N LEU A 251 14.15 -15.04 -1.55
CA LEU A 251 15.38 -15.67 -2.01
C LEU A 251 15.72 -16.94 -1.22
N VAL A 252 15.55 -16.92 0.12
CA VAL A 252 15.74 -18.12 0.95
C VAL A 252 14.73 -19.20 0.60
N VAL A 253 13.46 -18.84 0.40
CA VAL A 253 12.41 -19.79 -0.02
C VAL A 253 12.73 -20.39 -1.39
N GLN A 254 13.19 -19.58 -2.35
CA GLN A 254 13.64 -20.09 -3.65
C GLN A 254 14.82 -21.04 -3.52
N LEU A 255 15.80 -20.73 -2.67
CA LEU A 255 16.94 -21.63 -2.46
C LEU A 255 16.52 -22.96 -1.83
N ILE A 256 15.50 -22.95 -0.96
CA ILE A 256 14.92 -24.16 -0.37
C ILE A 256 14.13 -24.98 -1.40
N LEU A 257 13.32 -24.32 -2.23
CA LEU A 257 12.46 -24.99 -3.22
C LEU A 257 13.23 -25.43 -4.47
N TYR A 258 14.29 -24.71 -4.84
CA TYR A 258 15.08 -24.91 -6.06
C TYR A 258 14.16 -25.13 -7.28
N ASP A 259 14.23 -26.27 -7.95
CA ASP A 259 13.41 -26.63 -9.12
C ASP A 259 11.92 -26.86 -8.80
N HIS A 260 11.53 -26.94 -7.52
CA HIS A 260 10.16 -27.23 -7.09
C HIS A 260 9.32 -25.98 -6.83
N SER A 261 9.77 -24.81 -7.31
CA SER A 261 9.06 -23.53 -7.20
C SER A 261 7.70 -23.53 -7.91
N SER A 262 7.42 -24.48 -8.81
CA SER A 262 6.11 -24.61 -9.46
C SER A 262 5.06 -25.33 -8.59
N HIS A 263 5.46 -26.00 -7.51
CA HIS A 263 4.55 -26.77 -6.67
C HIS A 263 3.89 -25.92 -5.58
N MET A 264 2.67 -25.46 -5.87
CA MET A 264 1.87 -24.63 -4.96
C MET A 264 1.69 -25.24 -3.57
N LEU A 265 1.55 -26.57 -3.46
CA LEU A 265 1.40 -27.26 -2.16
C LEU A 265 2.64 -27.12 -1.27
N LEU A 266 3.84 -27.11 -1.86
CA LEU A 266 5.11 -26.97 -1.16
C LEU A 266 5.41 -25.50 -0.83
N MET A 267 5.03 -24.60 -1.73
CA MET A 267 5.24 -23.17 -1.59
C MET A 267 4.33 -22.52 -0.56
N MET A 268 3.06 -22.93 -0.49
CA MET A 268 2.05 -22.31 0.37
C MET A 268 2.45 -22.29 1.87
N PRO A 269 2.89 -23.39 2.50
CA PRO A 269 3.36 -23.35 3.89
C PRO A 269 4.51 -22.37 4.12
N LEU A 270 5.44 -22.26 3.17
CA LEU A 270 6.55 -21.30 3.25
C LEU A 270 6.02 -19.86 3.15
N ILE A 271 5.20 -19.54 2.15
CA ILE A 271 4.57 -18.21 2.05
C ILE A 271 3.81 -17.88 3.35
N GLY A 272 3.08 -18.83 3.90
CA GLY A 272 2.36 -18.67 5.16
C GLY A 272 3.27 -18.29 6.33
N LEU A 273 4.46 -18.91 6.43
CA LEU A 273 5.46 -18.56 7.43
C LEU A 273 6.03 -17.15 7.22
N GLY A 274 6.34 -16.78 5.99
CA GLY A 274 6.80 -15.42 5.64
C GLY A 274 5.76 -14.35 5.97
N LEU A 275 4.50 -14.59 5.57
CA LEU A 275 3.38 -13.74 5.92
C LEU A 275 3.16 -13.68 7.43
N ALA A 276 3.32 -14.78 8.16
CA ALA A 276 3.16 -14.81 9.61
C ALA A 276 4.23 -13.98 10.32
N PHE A 277 5.48 -14.08 9.88
CA PHE A 277 6.57 -13.27 10.41
C PHE A 277 6.32 -11.78 10.15
N GLY A 278 6.02 -11.40 8.91
CA GLY A 278 5.76 -10.01 8.53
C GLY A 278 4.49 -9.44 9.18
N ALA A 279 3.41 -10.21 9.27
CA ALA A 279 2.16 -9.80 9.90
C ALA A 279 2.35 -9.62 11.42
N ARG A 280 3.13 -10.49 12.07
CA ARG A 280 3.47 -10.33 13.48
C ARG A 280 4.24 -9.03 13.71
N LEU A 281 5.26 -8.73 12.89
CA LEU A 281 5.98 -7.47 12.95
C LEU A 281 5.03 -6.27 12.78
N HIS A 282 4.19 -6.31 11.74
CA HIS A 282 3.22 -5.25 11.44
C HIS A 282 2.31 -4.93 12.62
N VAL A 283 1.72 -5.96 13.23
CA VAL A 283 0.78 -5.78 14.35
C VAL A 283 1.49 -5.29 15.61
N MET A 284 2.74 -5.71 15.83
CA MET A 284 3.56 -5.26 16.96
C MET A 284 3.99 -3.79 16.82
N GLU A 285 4.22 -3.31 15.61
CA GLU A 285 4.71 -1.94 15.36
C GLU A 285 3.66 -0.87 15.67
N LYS A 286 2.36 -1.14 15.42
CA LYS A 286 1.23 -0.20 15.68
C LYS A 286 1.37 1.18 15.01
N VAL A 287 2.16 1.28 13.93
CA VAL A 287 2.43 2.53 13.19
C VAL A 287 1.69 2.65 11.86
N GLY A 288 0.75 1.75 11.56
CA GLY A 288 0.09 1.68 10.26
C GLY A 288 0.98 0.99 9.23
N ALA A 289 1.34 1.66 8.13
CA ALA A 289 2.19 1.08 7.07
C ALA A 289 3.69 1.04 7.46
N GLY A 290 4.04 0.16 8.41
CA GLY A 290 5.39 -0.04 8.92
C GLY A 290 6.24 -1.07 8.17
N VAL A 291 7.28 -1.60 8.82
CA VAL A 291 8.24 -2.57 8.25
C VAL A 291 7.53 -3.88 7.95
N GLY A 292 6.74 -4.41 8.89
CA GLY A 292 5.96 -5.62 8.68
C GLY A 292 4.97 -5.50 7.52
N PHE A 293 4.27 -4.35 7.41
CA PHE A 293 3.36 -4.08 6.30
C PHE A 293 4.09 -4.09 4.95
N ALA A 294 5.25 -3.44 4.87
CA ALA A 294 6.08 -3.42 3.68
C ALA A 294 6.58 -4.83 3.32
N SER A 295 6.91 -5.66 4.31
CA SER A 295 7.34 -7.04 4.10
C SER A 295 6.21 -7.93 3.56
N ILE A 296 5.04 -7.96 4.21
CA ILE A 296 3.90 -8.78 3.74
C ILE A 296 3.40 -8.37 2.36
N THR A 297 3.39 -7.07 2.06
CA THR A 297 3.01 -6.58 0.72
C THR A 297 4.06 -6.91 -0.32
N THR A 298 5.35 -6.93 0.03
CA THR A 298 6.43 -7.38 -0.86
C THR A 298 6.27 -8.85 -1.22
N ILE A 299 6.06 -9.70 -0.21
CA ILE A 299 5.79 -11.13 -0.38
C ILE A 299 4.55 -11.34 -1.25
N GLY A 300 3.44 -10.65 -0.92
CA GLY A 300 2.20 -10.75 -1.67
C GLY A 300 2.31 -10.29 -3.12
N ILE A 301 3.05 -9.22 -3.41
CA ILE A 301 3.27 -8.77 -4.79
C ILE A 301 4.14 -9.78 -5.55
N MET A 302 5.20 -10.32 -4.94
CA MET A 302 6.10 -11.24 -5.65
C MET A 302 5.40 -12.54 -6.01
N PHE A 303 4.71 -13.18 -5.08
CA PHE A 303 3.95 -14.38 -5.40
C PHE A 303 2.66 -14.09 -6.20
N GLY A 304 2.12 -12.88 -6.12
CA GLY A 304 0.97 -12.47 -6.93
C GLY A 304 1.28 -12.08 -8.38
N GLN A 305 2.54 -11.75 -8.72
CA GLN A 305 2.99 -11.41 -10.08
C GLN A 305 3.83 -12.50 -10.74
N ASN A 306 4.68 -13.17 -9.96
CA ASN A 306 5.79 -13.96 -10.48
C ASN A 306 5.68 -15.45 -10.16
N MET A 307 4.50 -15.99 -9.88
CA MET A 307 4.32 -17.45 -9.88
C MET A 307 4.19 -18.02 -11.29
N HIS A 308 4.91 -17.47 -12.26
CA HIS A 308 5.04 -18.08 -13.58
C HIS A 308 6.28 -18.98 -13.59
N PRO A 309 6.17 -20.22 -14.13
CA PRO A 309 7.27 -21.19 -14.14
C PRO A 309 8.59 -20.67 -14.73
N ASP A 310 8.54 -19.67 -15.60
CA ASP A 310 9.68 -19.16 -16.36
C ASP A 310 10.23 -17.81 -15.85
N SER A 311 9.71 -17.26 -14.74
CA SER A 311 10.17 -15.96 -14.25
C SER A 311 11.43 -16.08 -13.38
N ASP A 312 12.49 -15.32 -13.73
CA ASP A 312 13.69 -15.18 -12.92
C ASP A 312 13.37 -14.37 -11.66
N LEU A 313 13.00 -15.08 -10.60
CA LEU A 313 12.65 -14.48 -9.33
C LEU A 313 13.86 -13.83 -8.63
N VAL A 314 15.08 -14.32 -8.86
CA VAL A 314 16.31 -13.74 -8.26
C VAL A 314 16.58 -12.37 -8.86
N PHE A 315 16.55 -12.26 -10.20
CA PHE A 315 16.66 -10.96 -10.87
C PHE A 315 15.54 -10.03 -10.45
N SER A 316 14.29 -10.51 -10.42
CA SER A 316 13.14 -9.72 -9.99
C SER A 316 13.30 -9.19 -8.56
N ASP A 317 13.83 -9.99 -7.64
CA ASP A 317 14.08 -9.59 -6.25
C ASP A 317 15.15 -8.50 -6.16
N LEU A 318 16.28 -8.66 -6.86
CA LEU A 318 17.35 -7.65 -6.89
C LEU A 318 16.89 -6.36 -7.57
N TYR A 319 16.16 -6.48 -8.69
CA TYR A 319 15.55 -5.36 -9.38
C TYR A 319 14.56 -4.62 -8.48
N ARG A 320 13.78 -5.34 -7.67
CA ARG A 320 12.85 -4.74 -6.70
C ARG A 320 13.55 -3.96 -5.60
N ILE A 321 14.60 -4.53 -4.99
CA ILE A 321 15.36 -3.84 -3.94
C ILE A 321 15.93 -2.53 -4.48
N THR A 322 16.55 -2.59 -5.66
CA THR A 322 17.20 -1.43 -6.29
C THR A 322 16.19 -0.38 -6.75
N SER A 323 15.16 -0.79 -7.51
CA SER A 323 14.12 0.12 -8.03
C SER A 323 13.34 0.81 -6.92
N VAL A 324 12.93 0.09 -5.87
CA VAL A 324 12.21 0.68 -4.74
C VAL A 324 13.10 1.67 -4.00
N THR A 325 14.36 1.31 -3.73
CA THR A 325 15.29 2.20 -3.02
C THR A 325 15.51 3.49 -3.80
N PHE A 326 15.78 3.39 -5.11
CA PHE A 326 15.96 4.56 -5.96
C PHE A 326 14.71 5.42 -6.05
N ALA A 327 13.54 4.81 -6.30
CA ALA A 327 12.27 5.52 -6.39
C ALA A 327 11.92 6.26 -5.08
N LEU A 328 12.23 5.68 -3.92
CA LEU A 328 11.99 6.31 -2.62
C LEU A 328 12.91 7.51 -2.38
N VAL A 329 14.18 7.46 -2.81
CA VAL A 329 15.09 8.62 -2.73
C VAL A 329 14.57 9.78 -3.58
N VAL A 330 14.16 9.50 -4.82
CA VAL A 330 13.58 10.50 -5.71
C VAL A 330 12.29 11.07 -5.12
N THR A 331 11.39 10.19 -4.65
CA THR A 331 10.11 10.61 -4.06
C THR A 331 10.32 11.46 -2.82
N LEU A 332 11.21 11.10 -1.91
CA LEU A 332 11.52 11.90 -0.73
C LEU A 332 12.09 13.28 -1.09
N THR A 333 12.92 13.35 -2.13
CA THR A 333 13.44 14.62 -2.63
C THR A 333 12.29 15.50 -3.10
N MET A 334 11.32 14.96 -3.83
CA MET A 334 10.11 15.67 -4.24
C MET A 334 9.27 16.12 -3.03
N VAL A 335 9.04 15.24 -2.05
CA VAL A 335 8.32 15.59 -0.81
C VAL A 335 9.00 16.76 -0.10
N PHE A 336 10.33 16.73 0.01
CA PHE A 336 11.09 17.80 0.64
C PHE A 336 10.93 19.14 -0.10
N LEU A 337 11.08 19.13 -1.43
CA LEU A 337 10.94 20.35 -2.25
C LEU A 337 9.53 20.93 -2.18
N VAL A 338 8.49 20.11 -2.32
CA VAL A 338 7.10 20.57 -2.23
C VAL A 338 6.79 21.07 -0.83
N HIS A 339 7.29 20.40 0.22
CA HIS A 339 7.14 20.85 1.60
C HIS A 339 7.73 22.25 1.82
N LEU A 340 8.94 22.51 1.29
CA LEU A 340 9.56 23.83 1.35
C LEU A 340 8.74 24.89 0.62
N ILE A 341 8.21 24.59 -0.56
CA ILE A 341 7.38 25.51 -1.35
C ILE A 341 6.10 25.84 -0.59
N LEU A 342 5.37 24.83 -0.10
CA LEU A 342 4.11 25.04 0.61
C LEU A 342 4.28 25.80 1.92
N ASN A 343 5.42 25.69 2.60
CA ASN A 343 5.69 26.45 3.82
C ASN A 343 5.92 27.96 3.59
N ARG A 344 6.15 28.39 2.34
CA ARG A 344 6.29 29.81 2.01
C ARG A 344 4.96 30.56 2.05
N PHE A 345 3.84 29.87 1.85
CA PHE A 345 2.51 30.48 1.83
C PHE A 345 1.82 30.32 3.19
N GLU A 346 1.22 31.40 3.70
CA GLU A 346 0.49 31.37 4.97
C GLU A 346 -0.69 30.39 4.94
N ALA A 347 -1.42 30.34 3.82
CA ALA A 347 -2.56 29.45 3.65
C ALA A 347 -2.21 27.95 3.74
N THR A 348 -0.94 27.56 3.55
CA THR A 348 -0.49 26.16 3.57
C THR A 348 0.66 25.95 4.55
N ARG A 349 0.92 26.89 5.46
CA ARG A 349 2.04 26.78 6.39
C ARG A 349 1.80 25.65 7.38
N TYR A 350 2.74 24.71 7.48
CA TYR A 350 2.65 23.62 8.43
C TYR A 350 3.09 24.10 9.82
N VAL A 351 2.12 24.43 10.68
CA VAL A 351 2.36 24.82 12.08
C VAL A 351 2.15 23.60 12.99
N ILE A 352 3.19 23.20 13.73
CA ILE A 352 3.06 22.23 14.80
C ILE A 352 2.63 23.02 16.03
N ALA A 353 1.31 23.12 16.27
CA ALA A 353 0.83 23.68 17.53
C ALA A 353 1.35 22.80 18.69
N PRO A 354 1.87 23.39 19.79
CA PRO A 354 2.15 22.61 20.99
C PRO A 354 0.87 21.89 21.44
N PRO A 355 0.97 20.67 22.00
CA PRO A 355 -0.20 20.00 22.54
C PRO A 355 -0.91 20.94 23.52
N LYS A 356 -2.23 21.09 23.39
CA LYS A 356 -3.02 21.80 24.40
C LYS A 356 -2.73 21.10 25.73
N ALA A 357 -2.17 21.85 26.67
CA ALA A 357 -2.07 21.39 28.04
C ALA A 357 -3.51 21.41 28.57
N ASP A 358 -4.14 20.24 28.59
CA ASP A 358 -5.35 20.02 29.38
C ASP A 358 -4.96 19.77 30.83
#